data_AF-A0A9C7UZX6-F1
#
_entry.id   AF-A0A9C7UZX6-F1
#
_cell.length_a   1.000
_cell.length_b   1.000
_cell.length_c   1.000
_cell.angle_alpha   90.00
_cell.angle_beta   90.00
_cell.angle_gamma   90.00
#
_symmetry.space_group_name_H-M   'P 1'
#
loop_
_entity.id
_entity.type
_entity.pdbx_description
1 polymer ?
#
loop_
_entity_poly.entity_id
_entity_poly.type
_entity_poly.pdbx_seq_one_letter_code
_entity_poly.pdbx_strand_id
1 'polypeptide(L)'
;YDSKKSGGVTISHLRFGKTPIKSTYFINKANFVACHNPSYIDKYDMVEDVVPGGSFLLNCHWTVDELDEKLPAPVKAYIAKNNINFYIINANKVAREIGLGNKTNTVLQSAFFSIANIIPPEDAITYMKKMAYKSFAKKGDDIVNMNYAAIDKGAGEVIKVDVPASWADCEGKLPEHKAEGDNKFLVDFVNKVQIPVNAQRGDKIPVSTFVDMDIVDGTFPQGSAAYEKRGIAVDVPEWIPENCIECNQCAFVCPHAVIRPVIMTADEAAAAPASVKVKDAMQLPGMKYTMAVSTLDCTGCGVCANICPAGAKDKSKSALVMKPIETQMDQQPVFDYAVSKVSDKPEVHEKFKETTVKGSQFKQPLLEFSGACAGCGETPYAKLVTQLFGDRMYIANATGCSSIWAGSEPSTPYTTNKEGKGPAWANSLFEDNAEFG
;
A
#
# COMPACT_ATOMS: atom_id res chain seq x y z
N TYR A 1 0.85 -7.26 13.99
CA TYR A 1 1.36 -6.03 13.33
C TYR A 1 2.18 -6.44 12.12
N ASP A 2 2.53 -5.49 11.27
CA ASP A 2 3.22 -5.71 9.99
C ASP A 2 4.61 -5.03 9.99
N SER A 3 5.55 -5.54 9.20
CA SER A 3 6.85 -4.91 8.94
C SER A 3 6.73 -3.64 8.09
N LYS A 4 5.68 -3.55 7.25
CA LYS A 4 5.38 -2.33 6.48
C LYS A 4 4.97 -1.19 7.42
N LYS A 5 5.79 -0.12 7.46
CA LYS A 5 5.59 1.00 8.40
C LYS A 5 4.41 1.91 8.07
N SER A 6 3.84 1.80 6.87
CA SER A 6 2.66 2.56 6.45
C SER A 6 1.74 1.66 5.64
N GLY A 7 0.44 1.67 5.96
CA GLY A 7 -0.57 0.86 5.29
C GLY A 7 -0.37 -0.66 5.46
N GLY A 8 0.32 -1.08 6.52
CA GLY A 8 0.48 -2.49 6.86
C GLY A 8 -0.77 -3.08 7.53
N VAL A 9 -0.90 -4.40 7.49
CA VAL A 9 -2.05 -5.10 8.08
C VAL A 9 -1.89 -5.24 9.59
N THR A 10 -2.99 -5.03 10.33
CA THR A 10 -3.02 -5.29 11.76
C THR A 10 -4.22 -6.15 12.08
N ILE A 11 -3.96 -7.33 12.66
CA ILE A 11 -4.97 -8.26 13.16
C ILE A 11 -4.96 -8.17 14.68
N SER A 12 -6.11 -7.83 15.26
CA SER A 12 -6.28 -7.66 16.70
C SER A 12 -7.15 -8.79 17.24
N HIS A 13 -6.63 -9.54 18.23
CA HIS A 13 -7.35 -10.62 18.88
C HIS A 13 -7.79 -10.21 20.28
N LEU A 14 -9.10 -10.05 20.49
CA LEU A 14 -9.69 -9.69 21.77
C LEU A 14 -10.53 -10.84 22.32
N ARG A 15 -10.43 -11.11 23.61
CA ARG A 15 -11.24 -12.11 24.33
C ARG A 15 -11.88 -11.45 25.54
N PHE A 16 -13.16 -11.71 25.74
CA PHE A 16 -13.94 -11.29 26.91
C PHE A 16 -14.62 -12.52 27.49
N GLY A 17 -14.64 -12.65 28.81
CA GLY A 17 -15.23 -13.80 29.47
C GLY A 17 -15.38 -13.59 30.97
N LYS A 18 -16.30 -14.33 31.59
CA LYS A 18 -16.49 -14.32 33.05
C LYS A 18 -15.41 -15.12 33.79
N THR A 19 -14.68 -15.97 33.07
CA THR A 19 -13.59 -16.79 33.60
C THR A 19 -12.23 -16.21 33.19
N PRO A 20 -11.17 -16.46 33.97
CA PRO A 20 -9.81 -16.04 33.62
C PRO A 20 -9.38 -16.58 32.25
N ILE A 21 -8.91 -15.68 31.38
CA ILE A 21 -8.46 -16.03 30.02
C ILE A 21 -7.04 -16.57 30.10
N LYS A 22 -6.86 -17.85 29.75
CA LYS A 22 -5.55 -18.54 29.70
C LYS A 22 -5.01 -18.76 28.28
N SER A 23 -5.75 -18.34 27.25
CA SER A 23 -5.42 -18.58 25.84
C SER A 23 -4.31 -17.64 25.34
N THR A 24 -3.06 -18.10 25.41
CA THR A 24 -1.86 -17.39 24.90
C THR A 24 -1.56 -17.71 23.44
N TYR A 25 -2.60 -17.77 22.60
CA TYR A 25 -2.53 -18.06 21.17
C TYR A 25 -3.55 -17.21 20.40
N PHE A 26 -3.40 -17.11 19.08
CA PHE A 26 -4.30 -16.34 18.21
C PHE A 26 -5.72 -16.91 18.19
N ILE A 27 -6.70 -16.08 17.81
CA ILE A 27 -8.08 -16.54 17.62
C ILE A 27 -8.19 -17.03 16.18
N ASN A 28 -8.69 -18.25 16.00
CA ASN A 28 -9.05 -18.86 14.71
C ASN A 28 -10.53 -19.29 14.65
N LYS A 29 -11.29 -18.94 15.70
CA LYS A 29 -12.73 -19.14 15.85
C LYS A 29 -13.28 -17.98 16.67
N ALA A 30 -13.86 -17.00 15.99
CA ALA A 30 -14.30 -15.73 16.54
C ALA A 30 -15.83 -15.61 16.49
N ASN A 31 -16.42 -15.06 17.54
CA ASN A 31 -17.85 -14.70 17.55
C ASN A 31 -18.13 -13.44 16.73
N PHE A 32 -17.12 -12.59 16.56
CA PHE A 32 -17.19 -11.33 15.84
C PHE A 32 -15.86 -11.08 15.12
N VAL A 33 -15.92 -10.78 13.83
CA VAL A 33 -14.77 -10.30 13.03
C VAL A 33 -15.16 -8.99 12.37
N ALA A 34 -14.23 -8.02 12.36
CA ALA A 34 -14.40 -6.78 11.62
C ALA A 34 -13.26 -6.56 10.62
N CYS A 35 -13.65 -6.22 9.39
CA CYS A 35 -12.76 -5.78 8.33
C CYS A 35 -12.84 -4.25 8.21
N HIS A 36 -11.79 -3.56 8.65
CA HIS A 36 -11.78 -2.09 8.67
C HIS A 36 -11.31 -1.45 7.34
N ASN A 37 -10.85 -2.26 6.38
CA ASN A 37 -10.39 -1.81 5.07
C ASN A 37 -10.93 -2.77 3.99
N PRO A 38 -11.77 -2.31 3.05
CA PRO A 38 -12.42 -3.19 2.09
C PRO A 38 -11.44 -3.90 1.15
N SER A 39 -10.24 -3.33 0.92
CA SER A 39 -9.19 -3.95 0.08
C SER A 39 -8.59 -5.24 0.65
N TYR A 40 -9.03 -5.66 1.84
CA TYR A 40 -8.58 -6.88 2.49
C TYR A 40 -9.47 -8.08 2.16
N ILE A 41 -10.73 -7.84 1.73
CA ILE A 41 -11.77 -8.87 1.62
C ILE A 41 -11.46 -9.94 0.57
N ASP A 42 -10.66 -9.59 -0.44
CA ASP A 42 -10.23 -10.46 -1.53
C ASP A 42 -8.80 -11.01 -1.33
N LYS A 43 -8.08 -10.53 -0.30
CA LYS A 43 -6.68 -10.88 -0.04
C LYS A 43 -6.49 -11.86 1.13
N TYR A 44 -7.38 -11.80 2.12
CA TYR A 44 -7.22 -12.54 3.38
C TYR A 44 -8.44 -13.39 3.72
N ASP A 45 -8.18 -14.56 4.30
CA ASP A 45 -9.19 -15.54 4.73
C ASP A 45 -9.84 -15.11 6.06
N MET A 46 -10.46 -13.92 6.13
CA MET A 46 -10.93 -13.34 7.39
C MET A 46 -12.33 -13.79 7.82
N VAL A 47 -13.20 -14.05 6.85
CA VAL A 47 -14.60 -14.39 7.12
C VAL A 47 -14.71 -15.82 7.66
N GLU A 48 -13.77 -16.68 7.29
CA GLU A 48 -13.68 -18.08 7.72
C GLU A 48 -13.38 -18.23 9.23
N ASP A 49 -12.81 -17.20 9.86
CA ASP A 49 -12.61 -17.19 11.31
C ASP A 49 -13.93 -17.01 12.08
N VAL A 50 -15.01 -16.55 11.44
CA VAL A 50 -16.30 -16.33 12.10
C VAL A 50 -17.03 -17.66 12.30
N VAL A 51 -17.39 -17.99 13.55
CA VAL A 51 -18.18 -19.19 13.83
C VAL A 51 -19.60 -19.08 13.24
N PRO A 52 -20.29 -20.20 12.92
CA PRO A 52 -21.67 -20.16 12.45
C PRO A 52 -22.59 -19.37 13.38
N GLY A 53 -23.43 -18.50 12.81
CA GLY A 53 -24.28 -17.56 13.55
C GLY A 53 -23.54 -16.36 14.19
N GLY A 54 -22.22 -16.27 14.03
CA GLY A 54 -21.42 -15.11 14.47
C GLY A 54 -21.67 -13.86 13.62
N SER A 55 -20.98 -12.78 13.93
CA SER A 55 -21.15 -11.48 13.25
C SER A 55 -19.91 -11.08 12.46
N PHE A 56 -20.13 -10.53 11.27
CA PHE A 56 -19.07 -9.96 10.43
C PHE A 56 -19.40 -8.51 10.10
N LEU A 57 -18.48 -7.58 10.38
CA LEU A 57 -18.60 -6.16 10.04
C LEU A 57 -17.60 -5.78 8.95
N LEU A 58 -18.07 -5.22 7.84
CA LEU A 58 -17.23 -4.69 6.77
C LEU A 58 -17.34 -3.17 6.69
N ASN A 59 -16.20 -2.47 6.84
CA ASN A 59 -16.11 -1.05 6.51
C ASN A 59 -15.89 -0.88 5.00
N CYS A 60 -16.88 -0.41 4.27
CA CYS A 60 -16.79 -0.19 2.83
C CYS A 60 -17.60 1.04 2.39
N HIS A 61 -17.33 1.51 1.18
CA HIS A 61 -18.15 2.56 0.56
C HIS A 61 -19.34 2.00 -0.23
N TRP A 62 -19.39 0.69 -0.43
CA TRP A 62 -20.43 0.00 -1.19
C TRP A 62 -21.78 0.08 -0.50
N THR A 63 -22.82 0.18 -1.32
CA THR A 63 -24.22 -0.01 -0.94
C THR A 63 -24.54 -1.50 -0.88
N VAL A 64 -25.67 -1.86 -0.28
CA VAL A 64 -26.14 -3.26 -0.19
C VAL A 64 -26.27 -3.88 -1.59
N ASP A 65 -26.76 -3.11 -2.57
CA ASP A 65 -26.98 -3.58 -3.94
C ASP A 65 -25.66 -3.88 -4.69
N GLU A 66 -24.57 -3.19 -4.34
CA GLU A 66 -23.25 -3.41 -4.94
C GLU A 66 -22.53 -4.64 -4.36
N LEU A 67 -22.95 -5.15 -3.19
CA LEU A 67 -22.25 -6.24 -2.50
C LEU A 67 -22.18 -7.52 -3.32
N ASP A 68 -23.21 -7.81 -4.12
CA ASP A 68 -23.22 -9.03 -4.93
C ASP A 68 -22.14 -9.02 -6.01
N GLU A 69 -21.86 -7.86 -6.62
CA GLU A 69 -20.79 -7.70 -7.61
C GLU A 69 -19.41 -7.62 -6.95
N LYS A 70 -19.30 -6.92 -5.81
CA LYS A 70 -18.01 -6.59 -5.20
C LYS A 70 -17.43 -7.67 -4.29
N LEU A 71 -18.28 -8.50 -3.66
CA LEU A 71 -17.78 -9.53 -2.74
C LEU A 71 -17.31 -10.79 -3.49
N PRO A 72 -16.12 -11.32 -3.15
CA PRO A 72 -15.64 -12.58 -3.72
C PRO A 72 -16.59 -13.75 -3.45
N ALA A 73 -16.69 -14.67 -4.43
CA ALA A 73 -17.55 -15.85 -4.32
C ALA A 73 -17.33 -16.70 -3.04
N PRO A 74 -16.08 -16.98 -2.60
CA PRO A 74 -15.86 -17.73 -1.35
C PRO A 74 -16.40 -17.03 -0.11
N VAL A 75 -16.28 -15.69 -0.07
CA VAL A 75 -16.78 -14.87 1.04
C VAL A 75 -18.30 -14.91 1.08
N LYS A 76 -18.97 -14.72 -0.06
CA LYS A 76 -20.44 -14.82 -0.19
C LYS A 76 -20.93 -16.20 0.26
N ALA A 77 -20.30 -17.26 -0.24
CA ALA A 77 -20.65 -18.63 0.09
C ALA A 77 -20.49 -18.94 1.59
N TYR A 78 -19.40 -18.49 2.22
CA TYR A 78 -19.19 -18.73 3.65
C TYR A 78 -20.24 -17.99 4.49
N ILE A 79 -20.52 -16.72 4.19
CA ILE A 79 -21.49 -15.89 4.92
C ILE A 79 -22.87 -16.58 4.90
N ALA A 80 -23.32 -17.02 3.73
CA ALA A 80 -24.63 -17.64 3.56
C ALA A 80 -24.72 -19.04 4.19
N LYS A 81 -23.74 -19.92 3.93
CA LYS A 81 -23.76 -21.31 4.46
C LYS A 81 -23.71 -21.37 5.98
N ASN A 82 -23.06 -20.40 6.61
CA ASN A 82 -22.85 -20.38 8.07
C ASN A 82 -23.82 -19.44 8.81
N ASN A 83 -24.83 -18.88 8.11
CA ASN A 83 -25.81 -17.95 8.68
C ASN A 83 -25.13 -16.78 9.42
N ILE A 84 -24.10 -16.19 8.82
CA ILE A 84 -23.35 -15.10 9.44
C ILE A 84 -24.21 -13.83 9.47
N ASN A 85 -24.26 -13.16 10.62
CA ASN A 85 -24.88 -11.85 10.74
C ASN A 85 -23.95 -10.81 10.10
N PHE A 86 -24.23 -10.46 8.84
CA PHE A 86 -23.40 -9.57 8.07
C PHE A 86 -23.85 -8.10 8.20
N TYR A 87 -22.88 -7.22 8.45
CA TYR A 87 -23.07 -5.79 8.62
C TYR A 87 -22.08 -5.00 7.76
N ILE A 88 -22.53 -3.86 7.23
CA ILE A 88 -21.68 -2.90 6.53
C ILE A 88 -21.76 -1.51 7.18
N ILE A 89 -20.70 -0.73 7.04
CA ILE A 89 -20.65 0.67 7.45
C ILE A 89 -19.70 1.46 6.53
N ASN A 90 -20.02 2.71 6.21
CA ASN A 90 -19.10 3.62 5.53
C ASN A 90 -18.45 4.59 6.51
N ALA A 91 -17.51 4.08 7.33
CA ALA A 91 -16.90 4.88 8.38
C ALA A 91 -16.03 6.03 7.82
N ASN A 92 -15.51 5.88 6.59
CA ASN A 92 -14.75 6.94 5.91
C ASN A 92 -15.62 8.15 5.59
N LYS A 93 -16.82 7.93 5.04
CA LYS A 93 -17.79 9.01 4.80
C LYS A 93 -18.16 9.72 6.10
N VAL A 94 -18.49 8.94 7.14
CA VAL A 94 -18.83 9.47 8.47
C VAL A 94 -17.69 10.32 9.05
N ALA A 95 -16.45 9.84 8.99
CA ALA A 95 -15.29 10.57 9.50
C ALA A 95 -15.04 11.89 8.73
N ARG A 96 -15.21 11.89 7.41
CA ARG A 96 -15.07 13.11 6.58
C ARG A 96 -16.13 14.15 6.90
N GLU A 97 -17.39 13.74 7.00
CA GLU A 97 -18.51 14.65 7.31
C GLU A 97 -18.37 15.30 8.69
N ILE A 98 -17.79 14.61 9.67
CA ILE A 98 -17.57 15.12 11.03
C ILE A 98 -16.27 15.96 11.13
N GLY A 99 -15.39 15.92 10.12
CA GLY A 99 -14.11 16.63 10.14
C GLY A 99 -12.95 15.86 10.78
N LEU A 100 -13.09 14.55 10.99
CA LEU A 100 -12.02 13.66 11.44
C LEU A 100 -11.06 13.22 10.31
N GLY A 101 -11.35 13.62 9.06
CA GLY A 101 -10.57 13.25 7.88
C GLY A 101 -10.63 11.75 7.64
N ASN A 102 -9.48 11.07 7.63
CA ASN A 102 -9.37 9.63 7.39
C ASN A 102 -9.35 8.80 8.69
N LYS A 103 -9.71 9.39 9.85
CA LYS A 103 -9.70 8.69 11.15
C LYS A 103 -11.05 8.03 11.43
N THR A 104 -11.14 6.73 11.15
CA THR A 104 -12.38 5.93 11.29
C THR A 104 -12.49 5.16 12.61
N ASN A 105 -11.45 5.17 13.44
CA ASN A 105 -11.33 4.33 14.64
C ASN A 105 -12.51 4.46 15.62
N THR A 106 -12.91 5.68 15.97
CA THR A 106 -14.01 5.94 16.92
C THR A 106 -15.35 5.46 16.37
N VAL A 107 -15.59 5.65 15.06
CA VAL A 107 -16.82 5.21 14.37
C VAL A 107 -16.91 3.68 14.40
N LEU A 108 -15.83 3.00 14.01
CA LEU A 108 -15.77 1.53 13.96
C LEU A 108 -15.81 0.89 15.35
N GLN A 109 -15.22 1.53 16.36
CA GLN A 109 -15.34 1.09 17.75
C GLN A 109 -16.79 1.17 18.25
N SER A 110 -17.51 2.23 17.88
CA SER A 110 -18.94 2.35 18.24
C SER A 110 -19.78 1.27 17.56
N ALA A 111 -19.54 1.04 16.25
CA ALA A 111 -20.17 -0.04 15.50
C ALA A 111 -19.94 -1.41 16.16
N PHE A 112 -18.71 -1.71 16.58
CA PHE A 112 -18.39 -2.94 17.31
C PHE A 112 -19.28 -3.13 18.56
N PHE A 113 -19.39 -2.12 19.43
CA PHE A 113 -20.20 -2.25 20.64
C PHE A 113 -21.69 -2.39 20.33
N SER A 114 -22.19 -1.73 19.29
CA SER A 114 -23.59 -1.84 18.87
C SER A 114 -23.97 -3.24 18.36
N ILE A 115 -23.01 -3.96 17.76
CA ILE A 115 -23.25 -5.30 17.17
C ILE A 115 -22.90 -6.41 18.16
N ALA A 116 -21.75 -6.30 18.84
CA ALA A 116 -21.20 -7.40 19.64
C ALA A 116 -21.98 -7.64 20.95
N ASN A 117 -22.76 -6.66 21.42
CA ASN A 117 -23.63 -6.73 22.60
C ASN A 117 -22.94 -7.33 23.85
N ILE A 118 -21.67 -6.95 24.07
CA ILE A 118 -20.84 -7.45 25.19
C ILE A 118 -21.24 -6.78 26.51
N ILE A 119 -21.72 -5.54 26.42
CA ILE A 119 -22.26 -4.72 27.51
C ILE A 119 -23.51 -3.98 27.01
N PRO A 120 -24.36 -3.45 27.89
CA PRO A 120 -25.52 -2.67 27.48
C PRO A 120 -25.12 -1.48 26.57
N PRO A 121 -25.84 -1.20 25.47
CA PRO A 121 -25.49 -0.14 24.52
C PRO A 121 -25.33 1.25 25.15
N GLU A 122 -26.19 1.59 26.12
CA GLU A 122 -26.16 2.85 26.86
C GLU A 122 -24.88 3.01 27.69
N ASP A 123 -24.40 1.92 28.30
CA ASP A 123 -23.15 1.89 29.04
C ASP A 123 -21.96 2.03 28.09
N ALA A 124 -22.01 1.35 26.94
CA ALA A 124 -20.97 1.46 25.92
C ALA A 124 -20.78 2.90 25.45
N ILE A 125 -21.86 3.59 25.07
CA ILE A 125 -21.82 5.00 24.64
C ILE A 125 -21.25 5.89 25.76
N THR A 126 -21.72 5.68 26.99
CA THR A 126 -21.27 6.45 28.16
C THR A 126 -19.77 6.27 28.41
N TYR A 127 -19.27 5.03 28.40
CA TYR A 127 -17.85 4.75 28.61
C TYR A 127 -16.98 5.24 27.46
N MET A 128 -17.44 5.12 26.21
CA MET A 128 -16.75 5.66 25.04
C MET A 128 -16.61 7.18 25.12
N LYS A 129 -17.69 7.92 25.44
CA LYS A 129 -17.65 9.38 25.61
C LYS A 129 -16.71 9.79 26.75
N LYS A 130 -16.77 9.09 27.89
CA LYS A 130 -15.85 9.32 29.01
C LYS A 130 -14.37 9.16 28.59
N MET A 131 -14.07 8.12 27.82
CA MET A 131 -12.70 7.89 27.33
C MET A 131 -12.28 8.87 26.23
N ALA A 132 -13.18 9.28 25.34
CA ALA A 132 -12.92 10.32 24.35
C ALA A 132 -12.56 11.65 25.02
N TYR A 133 -13.30 12.07 26.05
CA TYR A 133 -12.96 13.24 26.85
C TYR A 133 -11.56 13.11 27.48
N LYS A 134 -11.29 12.01 28.19
CA LYS A 134 -10.00 11.77 28.84
C LYS A 134 -8.82 11.84 27.86
N SER A 135 -9.00 11.28 26.66
CA SER A 135 -7.96 11.20 25.63
C SER A 135 -7.75 12.51 24.87
N PHE A 136 -8.81 13.30 24.68
CA PHE A 136 -8.79 14.44 23.75
C PHE A 136 -9.07 15.80 24.39
N ALA A 137 -9.40 15.90 25.68
CA ALA A 137 -9.65 17.18 26.35
C ALA A 137 -8.49 18.18 26.18
N LYS A 138 -7.25 17.69 26.17
CA LYS A 138 -6.05 18.53 25.94
C LYS A 138 -5.94 19.09 24.51
N LYS A 139 -6.70 18.57 23.55
CA LYS A 139 -6.71 18.98 22.14
C LYS A 139 -7.83 19.98 21.81
N GLY A 140 -8.63 20.37 22.81
CA GLY A 140 -9.74 21.31 22.66
C GLY A 140 -11.10 20.62 22.50
N ASP A 141 -12.14 21.37 22.87
CA ASP A 141 -13.52 20.87 22.91
C ASP A 141 -14.04 20.48 21.52
N ASP A 142 -13.60 21.15 20.46
CA ASP A 142 -13.97 20.80 19.07
C ASP A 142 -13.59 19.36 18.73
N ILE A 143 -12.38 18.92 19.10
CA ILE A 143 -11.91 17.55 18.85
C ILE A 143 -12.69 16.54 19.72
N VAL A 144 -13.06 16.91 20.94
CA VAL A 144 -13.89 16.07 21.81
C VAL A 144 -15.29 15.90 21.19
N ASN A 145 -15.91 17.00 20.76
CA ASN A 145 -17.25 17.01 20.15
C ASN A 145 -17.27 16.25 18.83
N MET A 146 -16.22 16.35 18.00
CA MET A 146 -16.07 15.52 16.80
C MET A 146 -16.04 14.03 17.16
N ASN A 147 -15.36 13.63 18.24
CA ASN A 147 -15.35 12.23 18.67
C ASN A 147 -16.70 11.80 19.26
N TYR A 148 -17.41 12.66 19.96
CA TYR A 148 -18.78 12.36 20.44
C TYR A 148 -19.72 12.12 19.26
N ALA A 149 -19.70 12.99 18.25
CA ALA A 149 -20.47 12.81 17.03
C ALA A 149 -20.10 11.49 16.31
N ALA A 150 -18.82 11.11 16.29
CA ALA A 150 -18.37 9.85 15.71
C ALA A 150 -18.88 8.61 16.47
N ILE A 151 -18.97 8.70 17.81
CA ILE A 151 -19.57 7.64 18.64
C ILE A 151 -21.05 7.49 18.30
N ASP A 152 -21.79 8.60 18.29
CA ASP A 152 -23.23 8.59 18.08
C ASP A 152 -23.59 8.11 16.67
N LYS A 153 -22.90 8.60 15.63
CA LYS A 153 -23.11 8.14 14.24
C LYS A 153 -22.66 6.68 14.04
N GLY A 154 -21.55 6.26 14.64
CA GLY A 154 -21.02 4.91 14.44
C GLY A 154 -21.95 3.80 14.90
N ALA A 155 -22.77 4.03 15.94
CA ALA A 155 -23.79 3.07 16.37
C ALA A 155 -25.05 3.08 15.49
N GLY A 156 -25.38 4.23 14.86
CA GLY A 156 -26.59 4.41 14.07
C GLY A 156 -26.46 4.12 12.58
N GLU A 157 -25.26 4.20 12.01
CA GLU A 157 -25.00 4.06 10.56
C GLU A 157 -24.63 2.63 10.14
N VAL A 158 -24.69 1.66 11.06
CA VAL A 158 -24.47 0.25 10.75
C VAL A 158 -25.70 -0.30 10.04
N ILE A 159 -25.50 -0.90 8.86
CA ILE A 159 -26.56 -1.53 8.08
C ILE A 159 -26.41 -3.04 8.22
N LYS A 160 -27.46 -3.71 8.71
CA LYS A 160 -27.55 -5.17 8.64
C LYS A 160 -27.93 -5.58 7.22
N VAL A 161 -27.16 -6.48 6.63
CA VAL A 161 -27.39 -6.98 5.27
C VAL A 161 -28.29 -8.22 5.35
N ASP A 162 -29.38 -8.20 4.59
CA ASP A 162 -30.20 -9.39 4.36
C ASP A 162 -29.47 -10.29 3.35
N VAL A 163 -28.77 -11.29 3.87
CA VAL A 163 -27.91 -12.18 3.07
C VAL A 163 -28.77 -13.01 2.09
N PRO A 164 -28.57 -12.88 0.77
CA PRO A 164 -29.30 -13.67 -0.21
C PRO A 164 -28.98 -15.16 -0.07
N ALA A 165 -30.00 -16.03 -0.11
CA ALA A 165 -29.79 -17.48 -0.06
C ALA A 165 -28.95 -18.00 -1.24
N SER A 166 -29.04 -17.34 -2.40
CA SER A 166 -28.26 -17.66 -3.61
C SER A 166 -26.75 -17.54 -3.41
N TRP A 167 -26.29 -16.78 -2.41
CA TRP A 167 -24.87 -16.68 -2.09
C TRP A 167 -24.28 -18.02 -1.66
N ALA A 168 -25.07 -18.92 -1.07
CA ALA A 168 -24.60 -20.23 -0.64
C ALA A 168 -24.07 -21.07 -1.81
N ASP A 169 -24.58 -20.87 -3.03
CA ASP A 169 -24.21 -21.64 -4.22
C ASP A 169 -23.11 -20.94 -5.04
N CYS A 170 -22.56 -19.83 -4.55
CA CYS A 170 -21.44 -19.15 -5.21
C CYS A 170 -20.18 -20.04 -5.17
N GLU A 171 -19.67 -20.38 -6.35
CA GLU A 171 -18.42 -21.12 -6.51
C GLU A 171 -17.31 -20.20 -7.04
N GLY A 172 -16.09 -20.39 -6.55
CA GLY A 172 -14.94 -19.63 -6.99
C GLY A 172 -13.78 -19.72 -6.00
N LYS A 173 -12.73 -18.97 -6.30
CA LYS A 173 -11.59 -18.77 -5.41
C LYS A 173 -11.36 -17.27 -5.22
N LEU A 174 -10.64 -16.90 -4.16
CA LEU A 174 -10.07 -15.57 -4.09
C LEU A 174 -9.14 -15.35 -5.29
N PRO A 175 -8.99 -14.12 -5.80
CA PRO A 175 -8.04 -13.82 -6.86
C PRO A 175 -6.65 -14.35 -6.51
N GLU A 176 -6.12 -15.26 -7.35
CA GLU A 176 -4.75 -15.74 -7.24
C GLU A 176 -3.86 -14.86 -8.12
N HIS A 177 -2.90 -14.17 -7.51
CA HIS A 177 -1.88 -13.45 -8.26
C HIS A 177 -0.77 -14.43 -8.66
N LYS A 178 -0.29 -14.29 -9.88
CA LYS A 178 0.89 -15.02 -10.37
C LYS A 178 1.87 -14.01 -10.95
N ALA A 179 3.10 -14.07 -10.46
CA ALA A 179 4.21 -13.30 -10.99
C ALA A 179 4.77 -13.95 -12.26
N GLU A 180 5.13 -13.10 -13.21
CA GLU A 180 5.80 -13.45 -14.46
C GLU A 180 7.03 -12.56 -14.62
N GLY A 181 8.05 -13.07 -15.32
CA GLY A 181 9.29 -12.35 -15.57
C GLY A 181 10.42 -13.27 -16.00
N ASP A 182 11.50 -12.67 -16.51
CA ASP A 182 12.63 -13.41 -17.08
C ASP A 182 13.57 -14.00 -16.00
N ASN A 183 13.61 -13.39 -14.80
CA ASN A 183 14.41 -13.89 -13.69
C ASN A 183 13.65 -14.99 -12.95
N LYS A 184 13.93 -16.25 -13.31
CA LYS A 184 13.29 -17.43 -12.72
C LYS A 184 13.43 -17.50 -11.19
N PHE A 185 14.59 -17.18 -10.63
CA PHE A 185 14.80 -17.24 -9.18
C PHE A 185 13.89 -16.25 -8.44
N LEU A 186 13.82 -15.01 -8.92
CA LEU A 186 12.92 -13.99 -8.39
C LEU A 186 11.44 -14.39 -8.56
N VAL A 187 11.04 -14.84 -9.75
CA VAL A 187 9.64 -15.23 -10.04
C VAL A 187 9.20 -16.44 -9.22
N ASP A 188 10.05 -17.45 -9.06
CA ASP A 188 9.75 -18.61 -8.21
C ASP A 188 9.62 -18.19 -6.75
N PHE A 189 10.52 -17.34 -6.26
CA PHE A 189 10.44 -16.79 -4.90
C PHE A 189 9.15 -15.98 -4.68
N VAL A 190 8.78 -15.11 -5.63
CA VAL A 190 7.55 -14.32 -5.54
C VAL A 190 6.34 -15.23 -5.46
N ASN A 191 6.23 -16.21 -6.37
CA ASN A 191 5.07 -17.11 -6.44
C ASN A 191 4.98 -18.08 -5.27
N LYS A 192 6.11 -18.63 -4.80
CA LYS A 192 6.13 -19.70 -3.77
C LYS A 192 6.29 -19.16 -2.35
N VAL A 193 6.80 -17.94 -2.17
CA VAL A 193 7.07 -17.35 -0.86
C VAL A 193 6.37 -16.01 -0.68
N GLN A 194 6.64 -15.01 -1.54
CA GLN A 194 6.12 -13.66 -1.33
C GLN A 194 4.60 -13.60 -1.33
N ILE A 195 3.95 -14.17 -2.35
CA ILE A 195 2.49 -14.14 -2.49
C ILE A 195 1.80 -14.87 -1.32
N PRO A 196 2.20 -16.09 -0.92
CA PRO A 196 1.64 -16.74 0.27
C PRO A 196 1.87 -15.95 1.56
N VAL A 197 3.07 -15.42 1.80
CA VAL A 197 3.36 -14.62 3.02
C VAL A 197 2.52 -13.34 3.03
N ASN A 198 2.42 -12.63 1.91
CA ASN A 198 1.61 -11.42 1.78
C ASN A 198 0.11 -11.70 2.00
N ALA A 199 -0.35 -12.93 1.72
CA ALA A 199 -1.71 -13.41 2.00
C ALA A 199 -1.90 -13.94 3.44
N GLN A 200 -0.93 -13.76 4.34
CA GLN A 200 -0.92 -14.32 5.71
C GLN A 200 -0.94 -15.85 5.77
N ARG A 201 -0.36 -16.51 4.75
CA ARG A 201 -0.24 -17.97 4.63
C ARG A 201 1.21 -18.44 4.69
N GLY A 202 2.11 -17.61 5.22
CA GLY A 202 3.54 -17.91 5.34
C GLY A 202 3.85 -19.16 6.17
N ASP A 203 3.12 -19.36 7.27
CA ASP A 203 3.28 -20.54 8.15
C ASP A 203 2.97 -21.88 7.45
N LYS A 204 2.29 -21.86 6.29
CA LYS A 204 1.98 -23.06 5.51
C LYS A 204 3.09 -23.45 4.54
N ILE A 205 4.13 -22.63 4.38
CA ILE A 205 5.24 -22.91 3.46
C ILE A 205 6.16 -23.95 4.09
N PRO A 206 6.37 -25.13 3.47
CA PRO A 206 7.27 -26.13 4.01
C PRO A 206 8.73 -25.70 3.86
N VAL A 207 9.60 -26.19 4.75
CA VAL A 207 11.06 -25.96 4.70
C VAL A 207 11.64 -26.36 3.35
N SER A 208 11.11 -27.42 2.73
CA SER A 208 11.54 -27.89 1.41
C SER A 208 11.40 -26.81 0.32
N THR A 209 10.43 -25.90 0.42
CA THR A 209 10.30 -24.80 -0.55
C THR A 209 11.56 -23.94 -0.63
N PHE A 210 12.21 -23.68 0.51
CA PHE A 210 13.44 -22.90 0.57
C PHE A 210 14.64 -23.72 0.09
N VAL A 211 14.72 -25.00 0.49
CA VAL A 211 15.77 -25.93 0.05
C VAL A 211 15.74 -26.15 -1.46
N ASP A 212 14.55 -26.37 -2.04
CA ASP A 212 14.34 -26.60 -3.47
C ASP A 212 14.67 -25.36 -4.34
N MET A 213 14.69 -24.17 -3.72
CA MET A 213 15.10 -22.91 -4.35
C MET A 213 16.52 -22.48 -3.99
N ASP A 214 17.29 -23.34 -3.31
CA ASP A 214 18.66 -23.09 -2.85
C ASP A 214 18.79 -21.88 -1.89
N ILE A 215 17.75 -21.61 -1.10
CA ILE A 215 17.73 -20.59 -0.04
C ILE A 215 18.03 -21.26 1.30
N VAL A 216 19.22 -21.85 1.42
CA VAL A 216 19.66 -22.57 2.63
C VAL A 216 20.37 -21.66 3.64
N ASP A 217 20.92 -20.55 3.16
CA ASP A 217 21.68 -19.55 3.92
C ASP A 217 20.87 -18.28 4.23
N GLY A 218 19.63 -18.19 3.72
CA GLY A 218 18.79 -17.00 3.84
C GLY A 218 19.03 -15.94 2.77
N THR A 219 19.75 -16.25 1.69
CA THR A 219 19.93 -15.32 0.56
C THR A 219 18.67 -15.21 -0.29
N PHE A 220 18.04 -14.04 -0.31
CA PHE A 220 16.83 -13.75 -1.08
C PHE A 220 17.12 -13.00 -2.39
N PRO A 221 16.27 -13.15 -3.43
CA PRO A 221 16.42 -12.40 -4.67
C PRO A 221 16.13 -10.91 -4.46
N GLN A 222 16.80 -10.06 -5.25
CA GLN A 222 16.53 -8.63 -5.32
C GLN A 222 15.30 -8.34 -6.19
N GLY A 223 14.58 -7.26 -5.89
CA GLY A 223 13.52 -6.70 -6.73
C GLY A 223 12.12 -7.26 -6.50
N SER A 224 11.88 -8.03 -5.43
CA SER A 224 10.54 -8.59 -5.19
C SER A 224 9.51 -7.52 -4.81
N ALA A 225 9.93 -6.34 -4.33
CA ALA A 225 9.00 -5.25 -4.00
C ALA A 225 8.16 -4.78 -5.22
N ALA A 226 8.68 -4.92 -6.44
CA ALA A 226 7.95 -4.55 -7.67
C ALA A 226 6.68 -5.38 -7.92
N TYR A 227 6.55 -6.55 -7.29
CA TYR A 227 5.39 -7.42 -7.43
C TYR A 227 4.30 -7.16 -6.37
N GLU A 228 4.53 -6.28 -5.39
CA GLU A 228 3.58 -6.09 -4.29
C GLU A 228 2.35 -5.27 -4.69
N LYS A 229 2.55 -4.18 -5.44
CA LYS A 229 1.48 -3.31 -5.97
C LYS A 229 0.37 -3.02 -4.95
N ARG A 230 0.78 -2.56 -3.77
CA ARG A 230 -0.03 -2.59 -2.53
C ARG A 230 -1.32 -1.76 -2.60
N GLY A 231 -1.33 -0.68 -3.36
CA GLY A 231 -2.49 0.18 -3.58
C GLY A 231 -3.00 0.86 -2.32
N ILE A 232 -2.11 1.34 -1.44
CA ILE A 232 -2.47 1.83 -0.10
C ILE A 232 -2.73 3.34 -0.02
N ALA A 233 -2.41 4.10 -1.07
CA ALA A 233 -2.64 5.54 -1.08
C ALA A 233 -4.13 5.87 -1.17
N VAL A 234 -4.58 6.87 -0.41
CA VAL A 234 -5.90 7.48 -0.60
C VAL A 234 -5.89 8.42 -1.80
N ASP A 235 -4.85 9.26 -1.87
CA ASP A 235 -4.63 10.18 -2.98
C ASP A 235 -3.25 9.94 -3.60
N VAL A 236 -3.15 10.08 -4.92
CA VAL A 236 -1.91 9.97 -5.71
C VAL A 236 -1.71 11.23 -6.55
N PRO A 237 -0.48 11.58 -6.95
CA PRO A 237 -0.24 12.80 -7.72
C PRO A 237 -0.71 12.63 -9.17
N GLU A 238 -1.64 13.48 -9.60
CA GLU A 238 -1.96 13.71 -11.00
C GLU A 238 -0.95 14.67 -11.61
N TRP A 239 -0.36 14.31 -12.75
CA TRP A 239 0.52 15.20 -13.52
C TRP A 239 -0.23 16.08 -14.51
N ILE A 240 0.12 17.37 -14.53
CA ILE A 240 -0.44 18.43 -15.39
C ILE A 240 0.68 18.91 -16.33
N PRO A 241 0.76 18.41 -17.58
CA PRO A 241 1.87 18.66 -18.50
C PRO A 241 2.11 20.14 -18.82
N GLU A 242 1.03 20.93 -18.89
CA GLU A 242 1.03 22.33 -19.29
C GLU A 242 1.81 23.19 -18.29
N ASN A 243 1.73 22.83 -17.01
CA ASN A 243 2.40 23.53 -15.91
C ASN A 243 3.83 23.01 -15.67
N CYS A 244 4.19 21.85 -16.23
CA CYS A 244 5.45 21.19 -15.93
C CYS A 244 6.65 21.83 -16.62
N ILE A 245 7.70 22.13 -15.85
CA ILE A 245 8.96 22.71 -16.34
C ILE A 245 10.09 21.66 -16.50
N GLU A 246 9.77 20.36 -16.41
CA GLU A 246 10.71 19.24 -16.57
C GLU A 246 11.98 19.31 -15.69
N CYS A 247 11.83 19.71 -14.43
CA CYS A 247 12.94 19.82 -13.49
C CYS A 247 13.32 18.50 -12.80
N ASN A 248 12.47 17.48 -12.91
CA ASN A 248 12.57 16.17 -12.26
C ASN A 248 12.64 16.17 -10.72
N GLN A 249 12.42 17.30 -10.05
CA GLN A 249 12.51 17.37 -8.58
C GLN A 249 11.49 16.47 -7.87
N CYS A 250 10.31 16.28 -8.45
CA CYS A 250 9.28 15.39 -7.91
C CYS A 250 9.74 13.92 -7.82
N ALA A 251 10.50 13.44 -8.82
CA ALA A 251 11.12 12.12 -8.82
C ALA A 251 12.32 12.06 -7.88
N PHE A 252 13.10 13.15 -7.82
CA PHE A 252 14.25 13.27 -6.95
C PHE A 252 13.88 13.07 -5.47
N VAL A 253 12.82 13.73 -5.01
CA VAL A 253 12.37 13.66 -3.61
C VAL A 253 11.48 12.47 -3.29
N CYS A 254 11.08 11.67 -4.28
CA CYS A 254 10.16 10.58 -4.05
C CYS A 254 10.81 9.49 -3.18
N PRO A 255 10.25 9.17 -1.99
CA PRO A 255 10.83 8.18 -1.09
C PRO A 255 10.64 6.72 -1.54
N HIS A 256 9.81 6.47 -2.55
CA HIS A 256 9.47 5.11 -2.98
C HIS A 256 9.73 4.87 -4.48
N ALA A 257 10.35 5.83 -5.17
CA ALA A 257 10.62 5.79 -6.62
C ALA A 257 9.36 5.58 -7.49
N VAL A 258 8.19 6.05 -7.03
CA VAL A 258 6.89 5.82 -7.70
C VAL A 258 6.57 6.84 -8.80
N ILE A 259 7.31 7.93 -8.88
CA ILE A 259 7.14 8.98 -9.89
C ILE A 259 8.46 9.15 -10.63
N ARG A 260 8.46 8.92 -11.95
CA ARG A 260 9.67 8.83 -12.78
C ARG A 260 9.53 9.67 -14.04
N PRO A 261 10.54 10.50 -14.39
CA PRO A 261 10.56 11.21 -15.66
C PRO A 261 11.01 10.25 -16.77
N VAL A 262 10.31 10.27 -17.89
CA VAL A 262 10.60 9.36 -19.01
C VAL A 262 10.61 10.15 -20.31
N ILE A 263 11.66 9.92 -21.10
CA ILE A 263 11.79 10.45 -22.46
C ILE A 263 11.43 9.35 -23.43
N MET A 264 10.50 9.63 -24.34
CA MET A 264 10.03 8.71 -25.37
C MET A 264 10.37 9.28 -26.75
N THR A 265 10.68 8.39 -27.68
CA THR A 265 10.58 8.71 -29.11
C THR A 265 9.12 8.96 -29.51
N ALA A 266 8.89 9.51 -30.71
CA ALA A 266 7.53 9.65 -31.23
C ALA A 266 6.80 8.30 -31.31
N ASP A 267 7.49 7.24 -31.73
CA ASP A 267 6.92 5.89 -31.88
C ASP A 267 6.61 5.26 -30.51
N GLU A 268 7.52 5.38 -29.55
CA GLU A 268 7.28 4.90 -28.18
C GLU A 268 6.11 5.64 -27.51
N ALA A 269 5.95 6.94 -27.78
CA ALA A 269 4.81 7.72 -27.28
C ALA A 269 3.49 7.34 -27.97
N ALA A 270 3.53 7.00 -29.26
CA ALA A 270 2.36 6.54 -30.01
C ALA A 270 1.93 5.11 -29.60
N ALA A 271 2.86 4.27 -29.18
CA ALA A 271 2.60 2.90 -28.71
C ALA A 271 2.25 2.81 -27.22
N ALA A 272 2.37 3.91 -26.47
CA ALA A 272 2.01 3.96 -25.06
C ALA A 272 0.48 3.83 -24.85
N PRO A 273 0.03 3.42 -23.65
CA PRO A 273 -1.40 3.31 -23.34
C PRO A 273 -2.16 4.62 -23.61
N ALA A 274 -3.43 4.53 -24.00
CA ALA A 274 -4.24 5.70 -24.38
C ALA A 274 -4.36 6.77 -23.28
N SER A 275 -4.20 6.39 -22.01
CA SER A 275 -4.20 7.27 -20.84
C SER A 275 -2.88 8.04 -20.64
N VAL A 276 -1.85 7.78 -21.45
CA VAL A 276 -0.56 8.47 -21.36
C VAL A 276 -0.74 9.96 -21.60
N LYS A 277 -0.27 10.76 -20.65
CA LYS A 277 -0.07 12.20 -20.85
C LYS A 277 1.36 12.41 -21.33
N VAL A 278 1.55 13.21 -22.37
CA VAL A 278 2.88 13.58 -22.89
C VAL A 278 2.94 15.07 -23.22
N LYS A 279 4.15 15.63 -23.22
CA LYS A 279 4.46 16.94 -23.81
C LYS A 279 5.74 16.85 -24.65
N ASP A 280 6.03 17.85 -25.46
CA ASP A 280 7.32 17.94 -26.13
C ASP A 280 8.44 18.12 -25.10
N ALA A 281 9.49 17.30 -25.21
CA ALA A 281 10.61 17.33 -24.30
C ALA A 281 11.42 18.62 -24.47
N MET A 282 11.53 19.41 -23.40
CA MET A 282 12.34 20.62 -23.42
C MET A 282 13.81 20.25 -23.62
N GLN A 283 14.45 20.89 -24.61
CA GLN A 283 15.86 20.74 -24.94
C GLN A 283 16.24 19.38 -25.58
N LEU A 284 15.27 18.55 -25.96
CA LEU A 284 15.45 17.33 -26.76
C LEU A 284 14.46 17.35 -27.94
N PRO A 285 14.80 18.05 -29.05
CA PRO A 285 13.90 18.20 -30.20
C PRO A 285 13.42 16.84 -30.76
N GLY A 286 12.13 16.74 -31.05
CA GLY A 286 11.52 15.53 -31.63
C GLY A 286 11.17 14.44 -30.62
N MET A 287 11.52 14.60 -29.34
CA MET A 287 11.18 13.65 -28.28
C MET A 287 10.01 14.12 -27.42
N LYS A 288 9.38 13.16 -26.73
CA LYS A 288 8.28 13.40 -25.80
C LYS A 288 8.74 13.18 -24.36
N TYR A 289 8.23 14.00 -23.45
CA TYR A 289 8.41 13.87 -22.01
C TYR A 289 7.11 13.42 -21.36
N THR A 290 7.20 12.47 -20.44
CA THR A 290 6.12 12.12 -19.52
C THR A 290 6.64 12.01 -18.09
N MET A 291 5.78 12.33 -17.12
CA MET A 291 6.00 12.02 -15.72
C MET A 291 5.12 10.83 -15.34
N ALA A 292 5.68 9.63 -15.41
CA ALA A 292 4.96 8.40 -15.12
C ALA A 292 4.81 8.20 -13.61
N VAL A 293 3.63 7.78 -13.16
CA VAL A 293 3.31 7.55 -11.73
C VAL A 293 2.78 6.12 -11.54
N SER A 294 3.45 5.33 -10.69
CA SER A 294 2.92 4.06 -10.20
C SER A 294 1.90 4.35 -9.11
N THR A 295 0.61 4.23 -9.43
CA THR A 295 -0.48 4.49 -8.48
C THR A 295 -0.58 3.40 -7.42
N LEU A 296 -0.26 2.15 -7.77
CA LEU A 296 -0.30 1.01 -6.87
C LEU A 296 0.87 0.96 -5.88
N ASP A 297 2.00 1.62 -6.19
CA ASP A 297 3.13 1.68 -5.27
C ASP A 297 3.19 3.01 -4.49
N CYS A 298 2.41 4.01 -4.91
CA CYS A 298 2.36 5.29 -4.24
C CYS A 298 1.80 5.14 -2.81
N THR A 299 2.38 5.91 -1.88
CA THR A 299 1.90 5.98 -0.49
C THR A 299 1.13 7.26 -0.17
N GLY A 300 0.89 8.12 -1.16
CA GLY A 300 0.12 9.35 -1.01
C GLY A 300 0.75 10.41 -0.09
N CYS A 301 2.08 10.40 0.09
CA CYS A 301 2.74 11.31 1.03
C CYS A 301 2.71 12.80 0.63
N GLY A 302 2.39 13.11 -0.62
CA GLY A 302 2.28 14.50 -1.12
C GLY A 302 3.60 15.27 -1.27
N VAL A 303 4.76 14.68 -0.93
CA VAL A 303 6.07 15.36 -0.97
C VAL A 303 6.39 15.92 -2.37
N CYS A 304 6.12 15.12 -3.41
CA CYS A 304 6.34 15.49 -4.82
C CYS A 304 5.46 16.69 -5.26
N ALA A 305 4.20 16.73 -4.86
CA ALA A 305 3.30 17.85 -5.15
C ALA A 305 3.68 19.10 -4.34
N ASN A 306 4.11 18.93 -3.08
CA ASN A 306 4.50 20.03 -2.22
C ASN A 306 5.74 20.77 -2.73
N ILE A 307 6.78 20.03 -3.16
CA ILE A 307 8.04 20.62 -3.64
C ILE A 307 7.94 21.18 -5.07
N CYS A 308 6.86 20.88 -5.80
CA CYS A 308 6.75 21.22 -7.22
C CYS A 308 6.92 22.74 -7.43
N PRO A 309 7.98 23.19 -8.13
CA PRO A 309 8.29 24.63 -8.23
C PRO A 309 7.27 25.41 -9.06
N ALA A 310 6.55 24.75 -9.98
CA ALA A 310 5.51 25.38 -10.79
C ALA A 310 4.38 25.98 -9.94
N GLY A 311 4.05 25.34 -8.81
CA GLY A 311 3.00 25.76 -7.88
C GLY A 311 3.49 26.60 -6.69
N ALA A 312 4.76 27.01 -6.66
CA ALA A 312 5.35 27.65 -5.48
C ALA A 312 4.78 29.04 -5.20
N LYS A 313 4.48 29.81 -6.25
CA LYS A 313 3.88 31.16 -6.15
C LYS A 313 2.37 31.17 -6.27
N ASP A 314 1.81 30.20 -7.00
CA ASP A 314 0.39 30.10 -7.30
C ASP A 314 0.03 28.61 -7.38
N LYS A 315 -0.74 28.13 -6.41
CA LYS A 315 -1.10 26.71 -6.33
C LYS A 315 -1.97 26.24 -7.50
N SER A 316 -2.67 27.14 -8.18
CA SER A 316 -3.45 26.80 -9.39
C SER A 316 -2.56 26.41 -10.58
N LYS A 317 -1.27 26.80 -10.55
CA LYS A 317 -0.25 26.46 -11.56
C LYS A 317 0.62 25.27 -11.15
N SER A 318 0.20 24.49 -10.16
CA SER A 318 0.92 23.27 -9.77
C SER A 318 0.96 22.29 -10.94
N ALA A 319 2.12 21.68 -11.20
CA ALA A 319 2.23 20.60 -12.20
C ALA A 319 1.88 19.23 -11.63
N LEU A 320 1.67 19.15 -10.31
CA LEU A 320 1.26 17.96 -9.59
C LEU A 320 0.18 18.33 -8.59
N VAL A 321 -0.96 17.64 -8.64
CA VAL A 321 -2.09 17.83 -7.72
C VAL A 321 -2.49 16.48 -7.18
N MET A 322 -2.67 16.35 -5.86
CA MET A 322 -3.13 15.11 -5.26
C MET A 322 -4.60 14.87 -5.61
N LYS A 323 -4.92 13.68 -6.13
CA LYS A 323 -6.26 13.25 -6.52
C LYS A 323 -6.59 11.88 -5.93
N PRO A 324 -7.87 11.55 -5.68
CA PRO A 324 -8.26 10.23 -5.22
C PRO A 324 -7.71 9.15 -6.15
N ILE A 325 -7.13 8.09 -5.58
CA ILE A 325 -6.45 7.03 -6.33
C ILE A 325 -7.34 6.42 -7.41
N GLU A 326 -8.64 6.26 -7.13
CA GLU A 326 -9.62 5.66 -8.03
C GLU A 326 -9.74 6.43 -9.35
N THR A 327 -9.47 7.74 -9.34
CA THR A 327 -9.50 8.59 -10.54
C THR A 327 -8.24 8.49 -11.40
N GLN A 328 -7.18 7.85 -10.89
CA GLN A 328 -5.86 7.80 -11.52
C GLN A 328 -5.40 6.36 -11.81
N MET A 329 -6.23 5.35 -11.55
CA MET A 329 -5.84 3.93 -11.71
C MET A 329 -5.40 3.58 -13.15
N ASP A 330 -5.90 4.31 -14.14
CA ASP A 330 -5.52 4.17 -15.56
C ASP A 330 -4.07 4.59 -15.85
N GLN A 331 -3.38 5.21 -14.90
CA GLN A 331 -1.96 5.58 -14.99
C GLN A 331 -1.02 4.43 -14.61
N GLN A 332 -1.50 3.38 -13.92
CA GLN A 332 -0.64 2.23 -13.61
C GLN A 332 -0.11 1.54 -14.88
N PRO A 333 -0.94 1.23 -15.90
CA PRO A 333 -0.44 0.68 -17.17
C PRO A 333 0.56 1.60 -17.88
N VAL A 334 0.42 2.93 -17.73
CA VAL A 334 1.37 3.91 -18.28
C VAL A 334 2.73 3.77 -17.61
N PHE A 335 2.76 3.66 -16.28
CA PHE A 335 3.99 3.43 -15.54
C PHE A 335 4.63 2.09 -15.92
N ASP A 336 3.84 1.02 -15.99
CA ASP A 336 4.34 -0.31 -16.33
C ASP A 336 4.92 -0.35 -17.77
N TYR A 337 4.26 0.31 -18.73
CA TYR A 337 4.79 0.51 -20.08
C TYR A 337 6.09 1.31 -20.07
N ALA A 338 6.13 2.41 -19.32
CA ALA A 338 7.28 3.30 -19.26
C ALA A 338 8.53 2.62 -18.68
N VAL A 339 8.36 1.70 -17.73
CA VAL A 339 9.47 0.93 -17.14
C VAL A 339 9.87 -0.26 -18.02
N SER A 340 8.90 -0.97 -18.61
CA SER A 340 9.17 -2.25 -19.30
C SER A 340 9.44 -2.13 -20.80
N LYS A 341 8.89 -1.14 -21.49
CA LYS A 341 8.94 -1.03 -22.96
C LYS A 341 9.76 0.14 -23.47
N VAL A 342 9.91 1.21 -22.69
CA VAL A 342 10.71 2.36 -23.13
C VAL A 342 12.21 2.04 -23.01
N SER A 343 12.92 2.30 -24.09
CA SER A 343 14.37 2.11 -24.18
C SER A 343 15.12 3.25 -23.49
N ASP A 344 16.27 2.92 -22.89
CA ASP A 344 17.18 3.94 -22.39
C ASP A 344 17.86 4.64 -23.57
N LYS A 345 18.06 5.94 -23.46
CA LYS A 345 18.48 6.82 -24.59
C LYS A 345 19.81 7.48 -24.26
N PRO A 346 20.93 7.06 -24.88
CA PRO A 346 22.24 7.66 -24.64
C PRO A 346 22.27 9.18 -24.77
N GLU A 347 21.55 9.73 -25.76
CA GLU A 347 21.45 11.17 -26.02
C GLU A 347 20.83 11.96 -24.86
N VAL A 348 19.96 11.33 -24.05
CA VAL A 348 19.39 11.95 -22.83
C VAL A 348 20.49 12.14 -21.78
N HIS A 349 21.34 11.13 -21.58
CA HIS A 349 22.44 11.17 -20.59
C HIS A 349 23.61 12.05 -21.05
N GLU A 350 23.84 12.15 -22.36
CA GLU A 350 24.79 13.09 -22.93
C GLU A 350 24.38 14.54 -22.65
N LYS A 351 23.08 14.83 -22.85
CA LYS A 351 22.49 16.16 -22.65
C LYS A 351 22.34 16.53 -21.18
N PHE A 352 21.87 15.60 -20.34
CA PHE A 352 21.60 15.84 -18.93
C PHE A 352 22.53 14.97 -18.07
N LYS A 353 23.63 15.58 -17.59
CA LYS A 353 24.61 14.89 -16.75
C LYS A 353 24.00 14.40 -15.45
N GLU A 354 24.35 13.18 -15.04
CA GLU A 354 23.89 12.53 -13.81
C GLU A 354 24.27 13.30 -12.53
N THR A 355 25.29 14.15 -12.59
CA THR A 355 25.69 15.06 -11.50
C THR A 355 24.73 16.24 -11.28
N THR A 356 23.68 16.36 -12.10
CA THR A 356 22.62 17.37 -11.94
C THR A 356 21.34 16.72 -11.39
N VAL A 357 20.51 17.52 -10.71
CA VAL A 357 19.18 17.04 -10.25
C VAL A 357 18.36 16.50 -11.41
N LYS A 358 18.31 17.19 -12.56
CA LYS A 358 17.54 16.73 -13.72
C LYS A 358 18.09 15.42 -14.28
N GLY A 359 19.39 15.37 -14.55
CA GLY A 359 20.03 14.21 -15.18
C GLY A 359 20.04 12.95 -14.30
N SER A 360 20.29 13.08 -12.99
CA SER A 360 20.26 11.94 -12.06
C SER A 360 18.93 11.18 -12.10
N GLN A 361 17.83 11.88 -12.37
CA GLN A 361 16.49 11.27 -12.36
C GLN A 361 16.10 10.59 -13.67
N PHE A 362 16.90 10.75 -14.74
CA PHE A 362 16.77 9.91 -15.93
C PHE A 362 17.50 8.56 -15.79
N LYS A 363 18.30 8.37 -14.73
CA LYS A 363 18.86 7.07 -14.38
C LYS A 363 17.82 6.21 -13.66
N GLN A 364 17.80 4.92 -13.98
CA GLN A 364 16.94 3.95 -13.30
C GLN A 364 17.25 3.94 -11.79
N PRO A 365 16.26 4.15 -10.90
CA PRO A 365 16.44 3.90 -9.49
C PRO A 365 16.56 2.40 -9.24
N LEU A 366 17.59 1.99 -8.48
CA LEU A 366 17.77 0.58 -8.07
C LEU A 366 17.38 0.34 -6.60
N LEU A 367 16.61 1.27 -6.04
CA LEU A 367 15.85 1.13 -4.80
C LEU A 367 14.44 1.67 -5.05
N GLU A 368 13.45 0.79 -5.01
CA GLU A 368 12.06 1.11 -5.33
C GLU A 368 11.06 0.40 -4.41
N PHE A 369 9.94 1.07 -4.11
CA PHE A 369 8.77 0.47 -3.45
C PHE A 369 9.02 -0.14 -2.05
N SER A 370 9.98 0.43 -1.30
CA SER A 370 10.34 -0.06 0.03
C SER A 370 9.20 -0.01 1.06
N GLY A 371 9.34 -0.79 2.14
CA GLY A 371 8.38 -0.80 3.27
C GLY A 371 8.43 0.44 4.17
N ALA A 372 9.17 1.49 3.77
CA ALA A 372 9.34 2.72 4.55
C ALA A 372 8.04 3.51 4.72
N CYS A 373 8.02 4.40 5.72
CA CYS A 373 6.86 5.27 5.97
C CYS A 373 6.52 6.15 4.77
N ALA A 374 5.26 6.54 4.64
CA ALA A 374 4.86 7.58 3.71
C ALA A 374 5.62 8.90 4.01
N GLY A 375 6.42 9.39 3.06
CA GLY A 375 7.24 10.59 3.26
C GLY A 375 8.52 10.35 4.06
N CYS A 376 9.06 9.13 4.07
CA CYS A 376 10.33 8.80 4.72
C CYS A 376 11.46 9.74 4.26
N GLY A 377 12.24 10.25 5.22
CA GLY A 377 13.39 11.12 4.95
C GLY A 377 14.68 10.39 4.57
N GLU A 378 14.75 9.06 4.70
CA GLU A 378 15.98 8.28 4.43
C GLU A 378 16.07 7.84 2.96
N THR A 379 15.00 7.26 2.44
CA THR A 379 15.01 6.56 1.15
C THR A 379 15.25 7.45 -0.09
N PRO A 380 14.90 8.76 -0.13
CA PRO A 380 15.31 9.60 -1.26
C PRO A 380 16.83 9.67 -1.44
N TYR A 381 17.58 9.69 -0.33
CA TYR A 381 19.06 9.68 -0.36
C TYR A 381 19.58 8.34 -0.87
N ALA A 382 19.12 7.22 -0.30
CA ALA A 382 19.53 5.89 -0.73
C ALA A 382 19.20 5.64 -2.21
N LYS A 383 17.99 6.01 -2.66
CA LYS A 383 17.59 5.95 -4.07
C LYS A 383 18.56 6.73 -4.96
N LEU A 384 18.89 7.97 -4.61
CA LEU A 384 19.82 8.77 -5.39
C LEU A 384 21.21 8.13 -5.49
N VAL A 385 21.73 7.57 -4.39
CA VAL A 385 23.01 6.84 -4.40
C VAL A 385 22.96 5.69 -5.39
N THR A 386 21.86 4.92 -5.43
CA THR A 386 21.71 3.84 -6.41
C THR A 386 21.65 4.32 -7.87
N GLN A 387 21.08 5.51 -8.11
CA GLN A 387 21.02 6.09 -9.46
C GLN A 387 22.40 6.50 -9.98
N LEU A 388 23.36 6.76 -9.09
CA LEU A 388 24.72 7.19 -9.43
C LEU A 388 25.73 6.02 -9.45
N PHE A 389 25.58 5.05 -8.55
CA PHE A 389 26.60 4.01 -8.31
C PHE A 389 26.03 2.59 -8.17
N GLY A 390 24.72 2.42 -8.35
CA GLY A 390 24.03 1.17 -8.01
C GLY A 390 24.44 -0.03 -8.86
N ASP A 391 25.03 0.17 -10.03
CA ASP A 391 25.49 -0.89 -10.92
C ASP A 391 26.76 -1.61 -10.42
N ARG A 392 27.42 -1.08 -9.38
CA ARG A 392 28.72 -1.57 -8.92
C ARG A 392 28.98 -1.37 -7.41
N MET A 393 27.93 -1.17 -6.62
CA MET A 393 28.07 -0.89 -5.18
C MET A 393 27.79 -2.12 -4.31
N TYR A 394 28.50 -2.19 -3.19
CA TYR A 394 28.17 -3.03 -2.05
C TYR A 394 27.54 -2.15 -0.96
N ILE A 395 26.58 -2.69 -0.22
CA ILE A 395 25.92 -2.02 0.91
C ILE A 395 26.04 -2.92 2.14
N ALA A 396 26.92 -2.54 3.06
CA ALA A 396 26.87 -2.96 4.45
C ALA A 396 25.89 -2.04 5.19
N ASN A 397 24.73 -2.59 5.59
CA ASN A 397 23.65 -1.83 6.20
C ASN A 397 23.50 -2.18 7.69
N ALA A 398 23.65 -1.20 8.58
CA ALA A 398 23.47 -1.41 10.02
C ALA A 398 22.00 -1.74 10.33
N THR A 399 21.77 -2.50 11.39
CA THR A 399 20.40 -2.78 11.84
C THR A 399 19.70 -1.49 12.27
N GLY A 400 18.52 -1.22 11.73
CA GLY A 400 17.78 0.01 12.02
C GLY A 400 16.66 0.26 11.01
N CYS A 401 16.18 1.51 10.93
CA CYS A 401 15.16 1.84 9.93
C CYS A 401 15.57 1.43 8.52
N SER A 402 16.83 1.68 8.14
CA SER A 402 17.41 1.33 6.86
C SER A 402 17.35 -0.16 6.57
N SER A 403 17.77 -1.03 7.50
CA SER A 403 17.66 -2.48 7.27
C SER A 403 16.21 -2.96 7.19
N ILE A 404 15.32 -2.40 8.02
CA ILE A 404 13.90 -2.80 8.02
C ILE A 404 13.21 -2.45 6.70
N TRP A 405 13.39 -1.25 6.15
CA TRP A 405 12.75 -0.95 4.86
C TRP A 405 13.50 -1.57 3.68
N ALA A 406 14.80 -1.88 3.81
CA ALA A 406 15.64 -2.48 2.77
C ALA A 406 15.56 -4.01 2.66
N GLY A 407 15.18 -4.69 3.74
CA GLY A 407 15.21 -6.15 3.82
C GLY A 407 14.31 -6.63 4.95
N SER A 408 13.01 -6.36 4.85
CA SER A 408 11.99 -7.11 5.60
C SER A 408 11.35 -8.10 4.64
N GLU A 409 11.75 -9.34 4.76
CA GLU A 409 11.29 -10.44 3.93
C GLU A 409 9.77 -10.57 4.02
N PRO A 410 9.10 -10.91 2.91
CA PRO A 410 9.65 -11.34 1.62
C PRO A 410 9.89 -10.20 0.62
N SER A 411 9.91 -8.93 1.06
CA SER A 411 9.95 -7.76 0.18
C SER A 411 11.35 -7.15 0.08
N THR A 412 12.00 -7.30 -1.08
CA THR A 412 13.32 -6.74 -1.39
C THR A 412 13.19 -5.56 -2.38
N PRO A 413 13.39 -4.30 -1.93
CA PRO A 413 13.23 -3.10 -2.74
C PRO A 413 14.48 -2.71 -3.54
N TYR A 414 15.66 -3.19 -3.16
CA TYR A 414 16.82 -3.10 -4.03
C TYR A 414 16.59 -3.99 -5.25
N THR A 415 16.95 -3.50 -6.44
CA THR A 415 16.67 -4.18 -7.71
C THR A 415 17.87 -4.11 -8.64
N THR A 416 17.75 -4.69 -9.84
CA THR A 416 18.80 -4.71 -10.85
C THR A 416 18.41 -3.87 -12.07
N ASN A 417 19.43 -3.39 -12.79
CA ASN A 417 19.25 -2.75 -14.09
C ASN A 417 19.03 -3.81 -15.19
N LYS A 418 18.85 -3.36 -16.45
CA LYS A 418 18.64 -4.25 -17.61
C LYS A 418 19.81 -5.19 -17.90
N GLU A 419 21.01 -4.95 -17.36
CA GLU A 419 22.17 -5.83 -17.46
C GLU A 419 22.24 -6.85 -16.30
N GLY A 420 21.27 -6.83 -15.38
CA GLY A 420 21.26 -7.68 -14.18
C GLY A 420 22.21 -7.19 -13.07
N LYS A 421 22.75 -5.97 -13.18
CA LYS A 421 23.62 -5.36 -12.16
C LYS A 421 22.82 -4.52 -11.18
N GLY A 422 23.13 -4.61 -9.90
CA GLY A 422 22.48 -3.82 -8.87
C GLY A 422 23.25 -3.87 -7.55
N PRO A 423 22.79 -3.14 -6.52
CA PRO A 423 23.45 -3.11 -5.23
C PRO A 423 23.49 -4.50 -4.57
N ALA A 424 24.68 -4.96 -4.19
CA ALA A 424 24.82 -6.13 -3.33
C ALA A 424 24.60 -5.69 -1.87
N TRP A 425 23.44 -6.03 -1.31
CA TRP A 425 23.03 -5.58 0.03
C TRP A 425 23.15 -6.69 1.06
N ALA A 426 23.67 -6.35 2.24
CA ALA A 426 23.70 -7.23 3.40
C ALA A 426 23.57 -6.43 4.71
N ASN A 427 22.94 -7.06 5.71
CA ASN A 427 22.88 -6.58 7.09
C ASN A 427 23.48 -7.66 7.98
N SER A 428 24.59 -7.34 8.66
CA SER A 428 25.18 -8.19 9.69
C SER A 428 24.43 -7.95 11.02
N LEU A 429 24.99 -7.12 11.91
CA LEU A 429 24.38 -6.76 13.18
C LEU A 429 24.22 -5.25 13.30
N PHE A 430 23.79 -4.82 14.48
CA PHE A 430 23.62 -3.39 14.76
C PHE A 430 24.98 -2.72 15.03
N GLU A 431 25.86 -3.45 15.69
CA GLU A 431 27.08 -2.96 16.32
C GLU A 431 28.34 -3.09 15.46
N ASP A 432 28.31 -3.84 14.34
CA ASP A 432 29.50 -4.23 13.55
C ASP A 432 29.49 -3.72 12.10
N ASN A 433 28.58 -2.82 11.75
CA ASN A 433 28.34 -2.47 10.35
C ASN A 433 29.56 -1.84 9.65
N ALA A 434 30.39 -1.10 10.38
CA ALA A 434 31.54 -0.44 9.81
C ALA A 434 32.68 -1.43 9.52
N GLU A 435 32.83 -2.45 10.37
CA GLU A 435 33.81 -3.52 10.26
C GLU A 435 33.38 -4.59 9.24
N PHE A 436 32.07 -4.74 9.02
CA PHE A 436 31.49 -5.67 8.05
C PHE A 436 31.69 -5.23 6.59
N GLY A 437 31.67 -3.92 6.32
CA GLY A 437 31.86 -3.34 4.98
C GLY A 437 33.31 -3.00 4.67
#